data_AF-A0A7K1DT32-F1
#
_entry.id   AF-A0A7K1DT32-F1
#
_cell.length_a   1.000
_cell.length_b   1.000
_cell.length_c   1.000
_cell.angle_alpha   90.00
_cell.angle_beta   90.00
_cell.angle_gamma   90.00
#
_symmetry.space_group_name_H-M   'P 1'
#
loop_
_entity.id
_entity.type
_entity.pdbx_description
1 polymer ?
#
loop_
_entity_poly.entity_id
_entity_poly.type
_entity_poly.pdbx_seq_one_letter_code
_entity_poly.pdbx_strand_id
1 'polypeptide(L)'
;MSYTLGLHELSNGCHAYLQPDGGWGWSNAGLIVGDGASLLVDTLFDLKITQKMLDTMAHATEKAPISTVVNTHANGDHCYGNQLLSGKEIIASAATAHEMSEVPPAMLAALNSAPGDVGDLFRHFFGEFDFEGIEPTLPTKTFTGKHSVTVGGRVVELVEVGPAHTAGDTLVFVPDARTV
;
A
#
# COMPACT_ATOMS: atom_id res chain seq x y z
N MET A 1 -3.64 -10.63 -21.82
CA MET A 1 -3.29 -11.45 -20.63
C MET A 1 -4.29 -11.10 -19.56
N SER A 2 -5.08 -12.06 -19.09
CA SER A 2 -5.88 -11.87 -17.88
C SER A 2 -4.97 -12.20 -16.68
N TYR A 3 -4.60 -11.21 -15.89
CA TYR A 3 -3.92 -11.44 -14.62
C TYR A 3 -4.91 -12.03 -13.62
N THR A 4 -4.46 -12.95 -12.76
CA THR A 4 -5.30 -13.61 -11.74
C THR A 4 -5.09 -12.98 -10.38
N LEU A 5 -6.13 -13.01 -9.53
CA LEU A 5 -6.00 -12.59 -8.13
C LEU A 5 -4.89 -13.39 -7.44
N GLY A 6 -4.00 -12.71 -6.71
CA GLY A 6 -3.01 -13.33 -5.85
C GLY A 6 -1.60 -12.77 -6.00
N LEU A 7 -0.64 -13.47 -5.39
CA LEU A 7 0.78 -13.08 -5.38
C LEU A 7 1.53 -13.70 -6.57
N HIS A 8 2.19 -12.87 -7.35
CA HIS A 8 2.95 -13.25 -8.54
C HIS A 8 4.40 -12.82 -8.39
N GLU A 9 5.33 -13.73 -8.63
CA GLU A 9 6.76 -13.37 -8.67
C GLU A 9 7.07 -12.61 -9.96
N LEU A 10 7.74 -11.46 -9.82
CA LEU A 10 8.21 -10.63 -10.91
C LEU A 10 9.67 -10.96 -11.27
N SER A 11 10.54 -10.95 -10.25
CA SER A 11 11.98 -11.16 -10.39
C SER A 11 12.63 -11.27 -9.03
N ASN A 12 13.43 -12.31 -8.80
CA ASN A 12 14.36 -12.44 -7.66
C ASN A 12 13.74 -11.99 -6.32
N GLY A 13 12.65 -12.64 -5.89
CA GLY A 13 11.98 -12.32 -4.62
C GLY A 13 11.22 -10.99 -4.56
N CYS A 14 11.08 -10.29 -5.69
CA CYS A 14 10.11 -9.21 -5.86
C CYS A 14 8.81 -9.79 -6.40
N HIS A 15 7.70 -9.48 -5.75
CA HIS A 15 6.37 -9.98 -6.10
C HIS A 15 5.37 -8.83 -6.25
N ALA A 16 4.35 -9.03 -7.08
CA ALA A 16 3.16 -8.20 -7.15
C ALA A 16 1.94 -8.99 -6.65
N TYR A 17 1.19 -8.40 -5.73
CA TYR A 17 -0.15 -8.86 -5.40
C TYR A 17 -1.16 -8.16 -6.31
N LEU A 18 -1.80 -8.92 -7.18
CA LEU A 18 -2.69 -8.41 -8.22
C LEU A 18 -4.15 -8.60 -7.83
N GLN A 19 -4.97 -7.58 -8.03
CA GLN A 19 -6.42 -7.60 -7.75
C GLN A 19 -7.23 -7.31 -9.03
N PRO A 20 -7.80 -8.34 -9.71
CA PRO A 20 -8.76 -8.11 -10.78
C PRO A 20 -10.11 -7.64 -10.21
N ASP A 21 -10.89 -6.83 -10.94
CA ASP A 21 -10.69 -6.40 -12.34
C ASP A 21 -10.00 -5.02 -12.51
N GLY A 22 -9.64 -4.35 -11.41
CA GLY A 22 -9.01 -3.02 -11.43
C GLY A 22 -10.00 -1.86 -11.52
N GLY A 23 -11.25 -2.06 -11.09
CA GLY A 23 -12.22 -0.98 -10.89
C GLY A 23 -11.83 0.04 -9.81
N TRP A 24 -12.76 0.90 -9.42
CA TRP A 24 -12.52 1.97 -8.44
C TRP A 24 -12.13 1.41 -7.06
N GLY A 25 -11.11 2.02 -6.42
CA GLY A 25 -10.64 1.63 -5.09
C GLY A 25 -9.79 0.35 -5.06
N TRP A 26 -9.56 -0.29 -6.21
CA TRP A 26 -8.68 -1.44 -6.32
C TRP A 26 -7.27 -0.98 -6.69
N SER A 27 -6.31 -1.31 -5.83
CA SER A 27 -4.88 -1.13 -6.06
C SER A 27 -4.16 -2.49 -6.05
N ASN A 28 -2.89 -2.50 -6.46
CA ASN A 28 -2.00 -3.63 -6.25
C ASN A 28 -1.04 -3.31 -5.11
N ALA A 29 -0.34 -4.33 -4.62
CA ALA A 29 0.75 -4.15 -3.67
C ALA A 29 2.02 -4.87 -4.16
N GLY A 30 3.18 -4.37 -3.73
CA GLY A 30 4.47 -5.00 -3.98
C GLY A 30 5.01 -5.70 -2.73
N LEU A 31 5.74 -6.79 -2.90
CA LEU A 31 6.47 -7.43 -1.80
C LEU A 31 7.91 -7.71 -2.24
N ILE A 32 8.87 -7.21 -1.47
CA ILE A 32 10.30 -7.48 -1.66
C ILE A 32 10.75 -8.38 -0.51
N VAL A 33 11.07 -9.63 -0.83
CA VAL A 33 11.58 -10.62 0.13
C VAL A 33 13.10 -10.59 0.16
N GLY A 34 13.68 -10.39 1.34
CA GLY A 34 15.11 -10.47 1.61
C GLY A 34 15.46 -11.60 2.58
N ASP A 35 16.71 -11.63 3.04
CA ASP A 35 17.17 -12.58 4.07
C ASP A 35 16.69 -12.16 5.46
N GLY A 36 15.73 -12.89 6.03
CA GLY A 36 15.22 -12.66 7.39
C GLY A 36 14.27 -11.46 7.55
N ALA A 37 14.02 -10.66 6.51
CA ALA A 37 13.09 -9.54 6.53
C ALA A 37 12.53 -9.21 5.13
N SER A 38 11.32 -8.66 5.09
CA SER A 38 10.66 -8.23 3.85
C SER A 38 10.14 -6.78 3.94
N LEU A 39 10.04 -6.14 2.77
CA LEU A 39 9.43 -4.82 2.60
C LEU A 39 8.13 -4.94 1.80
N LEU A 40 7.06 -4.39 2.34
CA LEU A 40 5.75 -4.29 1.68
C LEU A 40 5.62 -2.90 1.03
N VAL A 41 5.09 -2.86 -0.18
CA VAL A 41 4.76 -1.63 -0.90
C VAL A 41 3.24 -1.54 -1.00
N ASP A 42 2.69 -0.51 -0.35
CA ASP A 42 1.26 -0.22 -0.20
C ASP A 42 0.44 -1.28 0.55
N THR A 43 -0.69 -0.84 1.12
CA THR A 43 -1.49 -1.64 2.05
C THR A 43 -2.96 -1.73 1.68
N LEU A 44 -3.33 -1.45 0.43
CA LEU A 44 -4.71 -1.56 -0.05
C LEU A 44 -5.71 -0.65 0.71
N PHE A 45 -7.00 -0.79 0.40
CA PHE A 45 -8.03 0.20 0.73
C PHE A 45 -8.82 -0.06 2.02
N ASP A 46 -8.96 -1.31 2.44
CA ASP A 46 -9.65 -1.67 3.68
C ASP A 46 -8.99 -2.84 4.40
N LEU A 47 -9.31 -3.00 5.70
CA LEU A 47 -8.68 -4.03 6.53
C LEU A 47 -8.95 -5.46 6.04
N LYS A 48 -10.07 -5.72 5.38
CA LYS A 48 -10.45 -7.07 4.94
C LYS A 48 -9.57 -7.51 3.78
N ILE A 49 -9.43 -6.67 2.76
CA ILE A 49 -8.60 -6.98 1.59
C ILE A 49 -7.11 -6.92 1.94
N THR A 50 -6.70 -6.01 2.84
CA THR A 50 -5.32 -5.99 3.35
C THR A 50 -5.02 -7.29 4.10
N GLN A 51 -5.89 -7.76 5.00
CA GLN A 51 -5.66 -9.01 5.71
C GLN A 51 -5.57 -10.20 4.75
N LYS A 52 -6.45 -10.27 3.73
CA LYS A 52 -6.40 -11.32 2.71
C LYS A 52 -5.10 -11.30 1.90
N MET A 53 -4.59 -10.11 1.58
CA MET A 53 -3.29 -9.96 0.94
C MET A 53 -2.16 -10.47 1.84
N LEU A 54 -2.14 -10.08 3.12
CA LEU A 54 -1.14 -10.52 4.08
C LEU A 54 -1.17 -12.05 4.28
N ASP A 55 -2.36 -12.64 4.36
CA ASP A 55 -2.54 -14.09 4.43
C ASP A 55 -1.99 -14.79 3.17
N THR A 56 -2.21 -14.19 2.00
CA THR A 56 -1.66 -14.69 0.72
C THR A 56 -0.12 -14.62 0.71
N MET A 57 0.46 -13.58 1.32
CA MET A 57 1.91 -13.38 1.42
C MET A 57 2.57 -14.20 2.54
N ALA A 58 1.79 -14.88 3.41
CA ALA A 58 2.31 -15.55 4.60
C ALA A 58 3.40 -16.58 4.29
N HIS A 59 3.24 -17.38 3.22
CA HIS A 59 4.24 -18.36 2.82
C HIS A 59 5.56 -17.68 2.36
N ALA A 60 5.47 -16.59 1.59
CA ALA A 60 6.65 -15.87 1.11
C ALA A 60 7.38 -15.14 2.26
N THR A 61 6.67 -14.82 3.34
CA THR A 61 7.19 -14.04 4.47
C THR A 61 7.45 -14.87 5.73
N GLU A 62 7.23 -16.19 5.71
CA GLU A 62 7.39 -17.08 6.88
C GLU A 62 8.78 -16.98 7.50
N LYS A 63 9.83 -16.98 6.66
CA LYS A 63 11.24 -16.87 7.09
C LYS A 63 11.79 -15.45 7.00
N ALA A 64 11.01 -14.53 6.44
CA ALA A 64 11.38 -13.16 6.17
C ALA A 64 10.16 -12.25 6.45
N PRO A 65 9.80 -12.07 7.73
CA PRO A 65 8.60 -11.33 8.10
C PRO A 65 8.66 -9.88 7.60
N ILE A 66 7.50 -9.29 7.31
CA ILE A 66 7.40 -7.88 6.92
C ILE A 66 7.85 -7.01 8.10
N SER A 67 8.94 -6.26 7.89
CA SER A 67 9.51 -5.34 8.87
C SER A 67 9.28 -3.88 8.51
N THR A 68 9.11 -3.61 7.22
CA THR A 68 9.05 -2.27 6.64
C THR A 68 7.90 -2.18 5.65
N VAL A 69 7.20 -1.05 5.65
CA VAL A 69 6.17 -0.69 4.68
C VAL A 69 6.60 0.59 3.99
N VAL A 70 6.39 0.69 2.69
CA VAL A 70 6.50 1.91 1.92
C VAL A 70 5.14 2.23 1.33
N ASN A 71 4.61 3.42 1.61
CA ASN A 71 3.45 3.93 0.89
C ASN A 71 3.92 4.80 -0.28
N THR A 72 3.46 4.47 -1.48
CA THR A 72 3.87 5.14 -2.71
C THR A 72 3.27 6.54 -2.81
N HIS A 73 2.03 6.72 -2.35
CA HIS A 73 1.31 8.00 -2.35
C HIS A 73 0.17 8.02 -1.33
N ALA A 74 -0.57 9.12 -1.27
CA ALA A 74 -1.47 9.45 -0.16
C ALA A 74 -2.88 8.87 -0.27
N ASN A 75 -3.23 8.21 -1.37
CA ASN A 75 -4.59 7.71 -1.55
C ASN A 75 -4.91 6.57 -0.57
N GLY A 76 -6.17 6.51 -0.14
CA GLY A 76 -6.64 5.51 0.81
C GLY A 76 -6.43 4.08 0.34
N ASP A 77 -6.57 3.81 -0.96
CA ASP A 77 -6.34 2.49 -1.55
C ASP A 77 -4.87 2.06 -1.55
N HIS A 78 -3.96 2.90 -1.06
CA HIS A 78 -2.55 2.56 -0.89
C HIS A 78 -2.10 2.55 0.58
N CYS A 79 -2.90 3.07 1.52
CA CYS A 79 -2.44 3.32 2.89
C CYS A 79 -3.43 2.99 4.01
N TYR A 80 -4.71 2.76 3.74
CA TYR A 80 -5.69 2.53 4.81
C TYR A 80 -5.48 1.20 5.54
N GLY A 81 -4.88 0.20 4.88
CA GLY A 81 -4.47 -1.04 5.52
C GLY A 81 -3.26 -0.92 6.45
N ASN A 82 -2.60 0.25 6.54
CA ASN A 82 -1.41 0.46 7.39
C ASN A 82 -1.65 0.05 8.85
N GLN A 83 -2.88 0.17 9.34
CA GLN A 83 -3.26 -0.22 10.70
C GLN A 83 -2.90 -1.67 11.04
N LEU A 84 -3.04 -2.61 10.10
CA LEU A 84 -2.69 -4.01 10.33
C LEU A 84 -1.19 -4.23 10.52
N LEU A 85 -0.37 -3.30 10.04
CA LEU A 85 1.09 -3.30 10.16
C LEU A 85 1.58 -2.26 11.16
N SER A 86 0.71 -1.82 12.07
CA SER A 86 1.09 -0.96 13.18
C SER A 86 2.23 -1.60 14.00
N GLY A 87 3.23 -0.78 14.33
CA GLY A 87 4.47 -1.24 14.98
C GLY A 87 5.58 -1.69 14.04
N LYS A 88 5.37 -1.68 12.72
CA LYS A 88 6.45 -1.77 11.71
C LYS A 88 6.97 -0.37 11.35
N GLU A 89 8.13 -0.28 10.71
CA GLU A 89 8.58 0.99 10.11
C GLU A 89 7.74 1.27 8.87
N ILE A 90 7.01 2.38 8.85
CA ILE A 90 6.22 2.84 7.70
C ILE A 90 6.89 4.08 7.13
N ILE A 91 7.22 4.04 5.84
CA ILE A 91 7.98 5.08 5.15
C ILE A 91 7.11 5.67 4.03
N ALA A 92 7.11 7.00 3.91
CA ALA A 92 6.57 7.70 2.75
C ALA A 92 7.39 8.96 2.46
N SER A 93 7.19 9.61 1.31
CA SER A 93 7.72 10.96 1.12
C SER A 93 7.07 11.94 2.11
N ALA A 94 7.74 13.05 2.41
CA ALA A 94 7.19 14.07 3.31
C ALA A 94 5.88 14.67 2.76
N ALA A 95 5.78 14.85 1.44
CA ALA A 95 4.57 15.33 0.79
C ALA A 95 3.42 14.31 0.89
N THR A 96 3.69 13.02 0.64
CA THR A 96 2.69 11.95 0.81
C THR A 96 2.20 11.88 2.25
N ALA A 97 3.12 11.89 3.23
CA ALA A 97 2.75 11.81 4.64
C ALA A 97 1.88 13.00 5.09
N HIS A 98 2.07 14.18 4.50
CA HIS A 98 1.24 15.35 4.76
C HIS A 98 -0.18 15.17 4.21
N GLU A 99 -0.29 14.75 2.94
CA GLU A 99 -1.56 14.63 2.22
C GLU A 99 -2.42 13.46 2.73
N MET A 100 -1.82 12.41 3.31
CA MET A 100 -2.53 11.24 3.89
C MET A 100 -3.58 11.60 4.94
N SER A 101 -3.48 12.78 5.58
CA SER A 101 -4.44 13.22 6.59
C SER A 101 -5.65 13.97 6.02
N GLU A 102 -5.63 14.34 4.73
CA GLU A 102 -6.67 15.17 4.11
C GLU A 102 -7.97 14.41 3.87
N VAL A 103 -7.87 13.12 3.55
CA VAL A 103 -9.02 12.22 3.37
C VAL A 103 -8.93 11.10 4.39
N PRO A 104 -9.50 11.26 5.60
CA PRO A 104 -9.50 10.21 6.61
C PRO A 104 -10.52 9.11 6.29
N PRO A 105 -10.29 7.84 6.67
CA PRO A 105 -11.21 6.72 6.43
C PRO A 105 -12.63 6.97 6.96
N ALA A 106 -12.75 7.65 8.11
CA ALA A 106 -14.04 8.02 8.71
C ALA A 106 -14.89 8.91 7.78
N MET A 107 -14.27 9.73 6.93
CA MET A 107 -14.98 10.51 5.92
C MET A 107 -15.62 9.60 4.86
N LEU A 108 -14.88 8.58 4.39
CA LEU A 108 -15.40 7.61 3.44
C LEU A 108 -16.49 6.73 4.08
N ALA A 109 -16.33 6.32 5.33
CA ALA A 109 -17.37 5.60 6.08
C ALA A 109 -18.67 6.42 6.19
N ALA A 110 -18.56 7.72 6.44
CA ALA A 110 -19.71 8.63 6.48
C ALA A 110 -20.39 8.78 5.10
N LEU A 111 -19.62 8.90 4.02
CA LEU A 111 -20.15 8.93 2.65
C LEU A 111 -20.83 7.60 2.28
N ASN A 112 -20.23 6.48 2.67
CA ASN A 112 -20.78 5.15 2.44
C ASN A 112 -22.12 4.94 3.15
N SER A 113 -22.29 5.55 4.32
CA SER A 113 -23.53 5.51 5.11
C SER A 113 -24.54 6.62 4.77
N ALA A 114 -24.17 7.58 3.92
CA ALA A 114 -25.02 8.72 3.62
C ALA A 114 -26.28 8.28 2.84
N PRO A 115 -27.47 8.81 3.18
CA PRO A 115 -28.67 8.60 2.39
C PRO A 115 -28.68 9.48 1.13
N GLY A 116 -29.47 9.08 0.13
CA GLY A 116 -29.70 9.83 -1.11
C GLY A 116 -28.57 9.73 -2.13
N ASP A 117 -28.71 10.49 -3.21
CA ASP A 117 -27.93 10.35 -4.44
C ASP A 117 -26.41 10.38 -4.24
N VAL A 118 -25.91 11.17 -3.28
CA VAL A 118 -24.47 11.25 -2.98
C VAL A 118 -23.95 9.94 -2.41
N GLY A 119 -24.66 9.37 -1.44
CA GLY A 119 -24.29 8.08 -0.87
C GLY A 119 -24.51 6.94 -1.85
N ASP A 120 -25.55 7.00 -2.68
CA ASP A 120 -25.80 6.01 -3.74
C ASP A 120 -24.67 6.02 -4.78
N LEU A 121 -24.23 7.21 -5.20
CA LEU A 121 -23.09 7.36 -6.11
C LEU A 121 -21.78 6.87 -5.46
N PHE A 122 -21.58 7.15 -4.17
CA PHE A 122 -20.41 6.65 -3.45
C PHE A 122 -20.39 5.12 -3.40
N ARG A 123 -21.51 4.50 -2.98
CA ARG A 123 -21.68 3.04 -2.93
C ARG A 123 -21.56 2.39 -4.30
N HIS A 124 -21.92 3.08 -5.38
CA HIS A 124 -21.73 2.57 -6.74
C HIS A 124 -20.26 2.33 -7.08
N PHE A 125 -19.34 3.17 -6.59
CA PHE A 125 -17.91 3.03 -6.84
C PHE A 125 -17.15 2.26 -5.76
N PHE A 126 -17.54 2.44 -4.50
CA PHE A 126 -16.74 1.98 -3.36
C PHE A 126 -17.53 1.13 -2.36
N GLY A 127 -18.77 0.75 -2.67
CA GLY A 127 -19.64 0.02 -1.76
C GLY A 127 -19.18 -1.42 -1.45
N GLU A 128 -18.19 -1.93 -2.18
CA GLU A 128 -17.56 -3.23 -1.89
C GLU A 128 -16.59 -3.18 -0.71
N PHE A 129 -16.11 -1.98 -0.34
CA PHE A 129 -15.12 -1.78 0.71
C PHE A 129 -15.77 -1.42 2.04
N ASP A 130 -15.07 -1.76 3.13
CA ASP A 130 -15.49 -1.47 4.50
C ASP A 130 -14.54 -0.48 5.18
N PHE A 131 -14.98 0.77 5.29
CA PHE A 131 -14.20 1.84 5.91
C PHE A 131 -14.44 1.98 7.42
N GLU A 132 -15.32 1.17 8.02
CA GLU A 132 -15.60 1.25 9.46
C GLU A 132 -14.44 0.68 10.28
N GLY A 133 -14.13 1.34 11.40
CA GLY A 133 -13.10 0.88 12.35
C GLY A 133 -11.65 1.01 11.86
N ILE A 134 -11.42 1.67 10.71
CA ILE A 134 -10.08 1.99 10.23
C ILE A 134 -9.53 3.19 11.03
N GLU A 135 -8.48 2.94 11.79
CA GLU A 135 -7.72 3.96 12.53
C GLU A 135 -6.57 4.48 11.66
N PRO A 136 -6.51 5.79 11.35
CA PRO A 136 -5.43 6.37 10.56
C PRO A 136 -4.05 6.04 11.13
N THR A 137 -3.25 5.30 10.36
CA THR A 137 -1.90 4.88 10.75
C THR A 137 -0.89 5.52 9.79
N LEU A 138 -0.35 6.65 10.22
CA LEU A 138 0.56 7.49 9.42
C LEU A 138 1.99 6.95 9.37
N PRO A 139 2.79 7.36 8.37
CA PRO A 139 4.21 6.99 8.27
C PRO A 139 4.99 7.33 9.53
N THR A 140 5.82 6.39 10.00
CA THR A 140 6.73 6.59 11.14
C THR A 140 8.03 7.29 10.73
N LYS A 141 8.31 7.34 9.42
CA LYS A 141 9.50 7.94 8.84
C LYS A 141 9.16 8.57 7.51
N THR A 142 9.77 9.72 7.24
CA THR A 142 9.60 10.43 5.98
C THR A 142 10.92 10.70 5.29
N PHE A 143 10.88 10.95 3.98
CA PHE A 143 12.03 11.38 3.20
C PHE A 143 11.64 12.44 2.16
N THR A 144 12.66 13.07 1.55
CA THR A 144 12.49 13.98 0.41
C THR A 144 13.53 13.64 -0.66
N GLY A 145 13.14 13.68 -1.92
CA GLY A 145 14.00 13.36 -3.07
C GLY A 145 14.30 11.87 -3.18
N LYS A 146 15.41 11.40 -2.60
CA LYS A 146 15.81 9.99 -2.67
C LYS A 146 16.12 9.43 -1.30
N HIS A 147 15.73 8.18 -1.07
CA HIS A 147 16.05 7.43 0.15
C HIS A 147 16.41 5.99 -0.20
N SER A 148 17.36 5.40 0.51
CA SER A 148 17.69 3.99 0.37
C SER A 148 17.32 3.26 1.65
N VAL A 149 16.54 2.20 1.50
CA VAL A 149 16.14 1.28 2.57
C VAL A 149 16.92 -0.01 2.39
N THR A 150 17.46 -0.56 3.48
CA THR A 150 18.05 -1.90 3.46
C THR A 150 17.12 -2.88 4.15
N VAL A 151 16.70 -3.93 3.45
CA VAL A 151 15.81 -4.97 3.96
C VAL A 151 16.36 -6.34 3.62
N GLY A 152 16.62 -7.16 4.64
CA GLY A 152 17.17 -8.50 4.48
C GLY A 152 18.40 -8.57 3.56
N GLY A 153 19.34 -7.63 3.72
CA GLY A 153 20.56 -7.52 2.90
C GLY A 153 20.38 -6.91 1.51
N ARG A 154 19.17 -6.53 1.12
CA ARG A 154 18.85 -5.91 -0.18
C ARG A 154 18.70 -4.40 -0.05
N VAL A 155 19.16 -3.66 -1.05
CA VAL A 155 18.93 -2.21 -1.17
C VAL A 155 17.65 -1.99 -1.97
N VAL A 156 16.75 -1.16 -1.43
CA VAL A 156 15.56 -0.66 -2.09
C VAL A 156 15.70 0.86 -2.18
N GLU A 157 15.63 1.40 -3.40
CA GLU A 157 15.73 2.82 -3.67
C GLU A 157 14.34 3.43 -3.81
N LEU A 158 14.03 4.38 -2.94
CA LEU A 158 12.82 5.20 -3.00
C LEU A 158 13.15 6.51 -3.70
N VAL A 159 12.39 6.82 -4.74
CA VAL A 159 12.56 8.05 -5.53
C VAL A 159 11.24 8.81 -5.54
N GLU A 160 11.22 9.94 -4.84
CA GLU A 160 10.11 10.90 -4.90
C GLU A 160 10.12 11.56 -6.29
N VAL A 161 9.01 11.39 -7.00
CA VAL A 161 8.75 11.92 -8.34
C VAL A 161 7.53 12.85 -8.37
N GLY A 162 7.00 13.18 -7.19
CA GLY A 162 5.94 14.17 -7.03
C GLY A 162 6.36 15.59 -7.43
N PRO A 163 5.41 16.47 -7.76
CA PRO A 163 3.97 16.18 -7.88
C PRO A 163 3.66 15.38 -9.15
N ALA A 164 2.80 14.35 -9.02
CA ALA A 164 2.31 13.53 -10.12
C ALA A 164 0.82 13.20 -9.93
N HIS A 165 0.46 12.01 -9.45
CA HIS A 165 -0.93 11.67 -9.11
C HIS A 165 -1.36 12.32 -7.79
N THR A 166 -0.43 12.43 -6.84
CA THR A 166 -0.52 13.20 -5.59
C THR A 166 0.66 14.17 -5.47
N ALA A 167 0.81 14.86 -4.34
CA ALA A 167 1.93 15.77 -4.12
C ALA A 167 3.30 15.07 -4.01
N GLY A 168 3.34 13.80 -3.59
CA GLY A 168 4.55 13.14 -3.09
C GLY A 168 4.87 11.75 -3.66
N ASP A 169 4.34 11.39 -4.82
CA ASP A 169 4.47 10.06 -5.44
C ASP A 169 5.89 9.51 -5.39
N THR A 170 6.02 8.22 -5.05
CA THR A 170 7.29 7.52 -4.87
C THR A 170 7.38 6.29 -5.77
N LEU A 171 8.47 6.19 -6.54
CA LEU A 171 8.88 4.95 -7.19
C LEU A 171 9.71 4.10 -6.23
N VAL A 172 9.54 2.77 -6.28
CA VAL A 172 10.29 1.80 -5.47
C VAL A 172 11.13 0.93 -6.40
N PHE A 173 12.43 1.17 -6.46
CA PHE A 173 13.35 0.44 -7.33
C PHE A 173 14.21 -0.55 -6.54
N VAL A 174 14.33 -1.78 -7.04
CA VAL A 174 15.15 -2.85 -6.46
C VAL A 174 16.29 -3.19 -7.44
N PRO A 175 17.50 -2.62 -7.27
CA PRO A 175 18.55 -2.68 -8.28
C PRO A 175 19.04 -4.09 -8.62
N ASP A 176 19.15 -4.97 -7.62
CA ASP A 176 19.65 -6.35 -7.82
C ASP A 176 18.66 -7.20 -8.63
N ALA A 177 17.36 -6.92 -8.51
CA ALA A 177 16.29 -7.56 -9.27
C ALA A 177 15.91 -6.83 -10.56
N ARG A 178 16.47 -5.63 -10.81
CA ARG A 178 16.11 -4.75 -11.95
C ARG A 178 14.61 -4.52 -12.07
N THR A 179 13.94 -4.34 -10.93
CA THR A 179 12.48 -4.23 -10.83
C THR A 179 12.11 -2.87 -10.27
N VAL A 180 11.17 -2.18 -10.91
CA VAL A 180 10.48 -0.96 -10.45
C VAL A 180 9.04 -1.31 -10.18
#